data_AF-A0A950H7D7-F1
#
_entry.id   AF-A0A950H7D7-F1
#
_cell.length_a   1.000
_cell.length_b   1.000
_cell.length_c   1.000
_cell.angle_alpha   90.00
_cell.angle_beta   90.00
_cell.angle_gamma   90.00
#
_symmetry.space_group_name_H-M   'P 1'
#
loop_
_entity.id
_entity.type
_entity.pdbx_description
1 polymer ?
#
loop_
_entity_poly.entity_id
_entity_poly.type
_entity_poly.pdbx_seq_one_letter_code
_entity_poly.pdbx_strand_id
1 'polypeptide(L)'
;MQHRLRTVAAHIFAPTGQALALWSLLVFAASLGLFLWGLAAARDIYFDETWYVATARTLIKTGEMLHQEHPPLGKLLIACSIWLFGDDPLGWRAMSALFGALTLVGALLWSFALLRDLKQALWACA
;
A
#
# COMPACT_ATOMS: atom_id res chain seq x y z
N MET A 1 11.23 15.85 27.59
CA MET A 1 10.56 15.73 26.27
C MET A 1 11.38 16.34 25.13
N GLN A 2 11.98 17.54 25.28
CA GLN A 2 12.75 18.22 24.23
C GLN A 2 14.03 17.50 23.76
N HIS A 3 14.69 16.71 24.61
CA HIS A 3 15.91 15.98 24.23
C HIS A 3 15.65 14.84 23.23
N ARG A 4 14.52 14.12 23.33
CA ARG A 4 14.18 13.04 22.38
C ARG A 4 13.85 13.57 20.98
N LEU A 5 13.21 14.74 20.90
CA LEU A 5 12.87 15.37 19.61
C LEU A 5 14.13 15.80 18.84
N ARG A 6 15.17 16.26 19.56
CA ARG A 6 16.46 16.64 18.96
C ARG A 6 17.23 15.45 18.40
N THR A 7 17.21 14.29 19.07
CA THR A 7 17.89 13.09 18.58
C THR A 7 17.19 12.47 17.37
N VAL A 8 15.86 12.46 17.34
CA VAL A 8 15.09 11.99 16.17
C VAL A 8 15.33 12.89 14.96
N ALA A 9 15.27 14.22 15.16
CA ALA A 9 15.60 15.17 14.11
C ALA A 9 17.02 14.95 13.58
N ALA A 10 18.02 14.80 14.45
CA ALA A 10 19.40 14.56 14.05
C ALA A 10 19.59 13.27 13.22
N HIS A 11 18.82 12.21 13.51
CA HIS A 11 18.84 10.98 12.70
C HIS A 11 18.16 11.14 11.34
N ILE A 12 17.07 11.90 11.26
CA ILE A 12 16.36 12.18 9.99
C ILE A 12 17.21 13.06 9.07
N PHE A 13 17.88 14.07 9.62
CA PHE A 13 18.73 14.99 8.87
C PHE A 13 20.15 14.47 8.63
N ALA A 14 20.52 13.31 9.19
CA ALA A 14 21.76 12.65 8.83
C ALA A 14 21.74 12.23 7.35
N PRO A 15 22.89 12.20 6.65
CA PRO A 15 22.96 11.80 5.24
C PRO A 15 22.31 10.43 4.97
N THR A 16 22.46 9.49 5.92
CA THR A 16 21.84 8.16 5.85
C THR A 16 20.31 8.22 5.97
N GLY A 17 19.77 9.10 6.82
CA GLY A 17 18.33 9.28 6.99
C GLY A 17 17.69 9.92 5.76
N GLN A 18 18.34 10.92 5.19
CA GLN A 18 17.93 11.54 3.93
C GLN A 18 17.96 10.53 2.77
N ALA A 19 19.03 9.73 2.67
CA ALA A 19 19.14 8.68 1.66
C ALA A 19 18.00 7.65 1.81
N LEU A 20 17.74 7.16 3.03
CA LEU A 20 16.66 6.20 3.28
C LEU A 20 15.29 6.75 2.85
N ALA A 21 15.01 8.03 3.16
CA ALA A 21 13.77 8.68 2.77
C ALA A 21 13.63 8.77 1.25
N LEU A 22 14.70 9.18 0.55
CA LEU A 22 14.72 9.26 -0.91
C LEU A 22 14.50 7.88 -1.53
N TRP A 23 15.22 6.85 -1.05
CA TRP A 23 15.05 5.48 -1.55
C TRP A 23 13.65 4.92 -1.27
N SER A 24 13.06 5.25 -0.11
CA SER A 24 11.68 4.86 0.20
C SER A 24 10.68 5.48 -0.80
N LEU A 25 10.86 6.76 -1.13
CA LEU A 25 10.03 7.43 -2.14
C LEU A 25 10.22 6.85 -3.54
N LEU A 26 11.46 6.53 -3.92
CA LEU A 26 11.77 5.91 -5.21
C LEU A 26 11.17 4.51 -5.33
N VAL A 27 11.33 3.66 -4.31
CA VAL A 27 10.73 2.32 -4.26
C VAL A 27 9.21 2.42 -4.32
N PHE A 28 8.61 3.34 -3.56
CA PHE A 28 7.17 3.59 -3.62
C PHE A 28 6.69 3.98 -5.02
N ALA A 29 7.33 4.99 -5.63
CA ALA A 29 6.94 5.50 -6.94
C ALA A 29 7.14 4.44 -8.04
N ALA A 30 8.25 3.71 -8.02
CA ALA A 30 8.54 2.65 -8.98
C ALA A 30 7.54 1.49 -8.84
N SER A 31 7.34 0.97 -7.63
CA SER A 31 6.40 -0.14 -7.40
C SER A 31 4.96 0.24 -7.69
N LEU A 32 4.51 1.42 -7.26
CA LEU A 32 3.17 1.90 -7.58
C LEU A 32 3.01 2.08 -9.10
N GLY A 33 4.01 2.63 -9.79
CA GLY A 33 4.00 2.73 -11.24
C GLY A 33 3.86 1.37 -11.93
N LEU A 34 4.60 0.36 -11.46
CA LEU A 34 4.50 -1.01 -11.96
C LEU A 34 3.15 -1.66 -11.66
N PHE A 35 2.59 -1.46 -10.47
CA PHE A 35 1.28 -2.01 -10.11
C PHE A 35 0.11 -1.33 -10.82
N LEU A 36 0.22 -0.03 -11.10
CA LEU A 36 -0.77 0.70 -11.88
C LEU A 36 -0.65 0.40 -13.39
N TRP A 37 0.52 -0.06 -13.85
CA TRP A 37 0.74 -0.41 -15.25
C TRP A 37 -0.15 -1.57 -15.68
N GLY A 38 -1.14 -1.29 -16.53
CA GLY A 38 -2.07 -2.29 -17.05
C GLY A 38 -3.12 -2.76 -16.04
N LEU A 39 -3.26 -2.10 -14.89
CA LEU A 39 -4.20 -2.51 -13.84
C LEU A 39 -5.67 -2.60 -14.31
N ALA A 40 -6.05 -1.69 -15.22
CA ALA A 40 -7.39 -1.62 -15.80
C ALA A 40 -7.55 -2.44 -17.08
N ALA A 41 -6.52 -3.19 -17.52
CA ALA A 41 -6.58 -3.96 -18.77
C ALA A 41 -7.56 -5.15 -18.67
N ALA A 42 -7.60 -5.82 -17.52
CA ALA A 42 -8.57 -6.89 -17.24
C ALA A 42 -9.91 -6.27 -16.83
N ARG A 43 -10.88 -6.25 -17.74
CA ARG A 43 -12.20 -5.62 -17.50
C ARG A 43 -13.14 -6.48 -16.69
N ASP A 44 -12.95 -7.78 -16.74
CA ASP A 44 -13.78 -8.74 -16.05
C ASP A 44 -13.30 -8.94 -14.59
N ILE A 45 -14.25 -9.36 -13.76
CA ILE A 45 -13.99 -9.78 -12.39
C ILE A 45 -13.28 -11.13 -12.41
N TYR A 46 -12.19 -11.26 -11.67
CA TYR A 46 -11.39 -12.48 -11.62
C TYR A 46 -11.23 -13.03 -10.20
N PHE A 47 -11.42 -14.35 -10.05
CA PHE A 47 -11.17 -15.09 -8.81
C PHE A 47 -11.90 -14.47 -7.60
N ASP A 48 -11.15 -14.06 -6.58
CA ASP A 48 -11.66 -13.49 -5.33
C ASP A 48 -12.35 -12.14 -5.50
N GLU A 49 -12.15 -11.44 -6.61
CA GLU A 49 -12.88 -10.21 -6.91
C GLU A 49 -14.39 -10.43 -6.92
N THR A 50 -14.84 -11.64 -7.28
CA THR A 50 -16.25 -12.04 -7.27
C THR A 50 -16.89 -11.84 -5.89
N TRP A 51 -16.14 -12.10 -4.82
CA TRP A 51 -16.62 -12.01 -3.44
C TRP A 51 -16.36 -10.63 -2.84
N TYR A 52 -15.16 -10.08 -3.07
CA TYR A 52 -14.74 -8.82 -2.47
C TYR A 52 -15.42 -7.61 -3.12
N VAL A 53 -15.49 -7.55 -4.45
CA VAL A 53 -16.15 -6.44 -5.17
C VAL A 53 -17.65 -6.48 -4.94
N ALA A 54 -18.27 -7.66 -4.99
CA ALA A 54 -19.70 -7.79 -4.69
C ALA A 54 -20.04 -7.35 -3.26
N THR A 55 -19.21 -7.75 -2.28
CA THR A 55 -19.42 -7.32 -0.88
C THR A 55 -19.20 -5.82 -0.73
N ALA A 56 -18.19 -5.24 -1.38
CA ALA A 56 -17.94 -3.80 -1.34
C ALA A 56 -19.10 -2.99 -1.95
N ARG A 57 -19.67 -3.44 -3.08
CA ARG A 57 -20.86 -2.82 -3.69
C ARG A 57 -22.06 -2.83 -2.76
N THR A 58 -22.32 -3.95 -2.09
CA THR A 58 -23.43 -4.05 -1.13
C THR A 58 -23.17 -3.20 0.10
N LEU A 59 -21.93 -3.19 0.60
CA LEU A 59 -21.53 -2.35 1.72
C LEU A 59 -21.75 -0.86 1.43
N ILE A 60 -21.48 -0.40 0.21
CA ILE A 60 -21.77 0.99 -0.22
C ILE A 60 -23.28 1.26 -0.30
N LYS A 61 -24.08 0.30 -0.77
CA LYS A 61 -25.52 0.48 -1.01
C LYS A 61 -26.38 0.35 0.24
N THR A 62 -26.11 -0.65 1.07
CA THR A 62 -26.96 -1.04 2.21
C THR A 62 -26.24 -0.93 3.55
N GLY A 63 -24.91 -0.79 3.56
CA GLY A 63 -24.11 -0.86 4.79
C GLY A 63 -23.92 -2.28 5.31
N GLU A 64 -24.42 -3.29 4.61
CA GLU A 64 -24.33 -4.69 5.05
C GLU A 64 -23.17 -5.42 4.38
N MET A 65 -22.54 -6.32 5.14
CA MET A 65 -21.50 -7.21 4.61
C MET A 65 -22.10 -8.56 4.23
N LEU A 66 -22.22 -8.80 2.92
CA LEU A 66 -22.69 -10.08 2.36
C LEU A 66 -21.89 -11.30 2.86
N HIS A 67 -20.56 -11.17 2.92
CA HIS A 67 -19.68 -12.24 3.35
C HIS A 67 -18.83 -11.74 4.52
N GLN A 68 -18.83 -12.42 5.65
CA GLN A 68 -18.11 -12.01 6.87
C GLN A 68 -16.95 -12.93 7.25
N GLU A 69 -16.55 -13.84 6.36
CA GLU A 69 -15.50 -14.85 6.59
C GLU A 69 -14.14 -14.31 7.07
N HIS A 70 -13.85 -13.05 6.74
CA HIS A 70 -12.57 -12.40 7.00
C HIS A 70 -12.78 -11.03 7.62
N PRO A 71 -11.78 -10.52 8.37
CA PRO A 71 -11.82 -9.16 8.90
C PRO A 71 -12.19 -8.12 7.83
N PRO A 72 -13.01 -7.11 8.17
CA PRO A 72 -13.69 -6.27 7.19
C PRO A 72 -12.76 -5.28 6.48
N LEU A 73 -11.54 -5.05 6.98
CA LEU A 73 -10.64 -4.00 6.52
C LEU A 73 -10.41 -4.05 5.00
N GLY A 74 -10.12 -5.22 4.43
CA GLY A 74 -9.88 -5.34 2.99
C GLY A 74 -11.10 -4.94 2.16
N LYS A 75 -12.30 -5.35 2.59
CA LYS A 75 -13.57 -5.01 1.92
C LYS A 75 -13.90 -3.53 2.06
N LEU A 76 -13.60 -2.93 3.21
CA LEU A 76 -13.75 -1.50 3.46
C LEU A 76 -12.80 -0.66 2.58
N LEU A 77 -11.55 -1.11 2.40
CA LEU A 77 -10.60 -0.46 1.51
C LEU A 77 -11.07 -0.51 0.05
N ILE A 78 -11.58 -1.66 -0.41
CA ILE A 78 -12.14 -1.79 -1.77
C ILE A 78 -13.40 -0.92 -1.91
N ALA A 79 -14.29 -0.89 -0.91
CA ALA A 79 -15.46 0.00 -0.93
C ALA A 79 -15.07 1.48 -1.00
N CYS A 80 -14.07 1.89 -0.22
CA CYS A 80 -13.50 3.24 -0.27
C CYS A 80 -12.92 3.56 -1.66
N SER A 81 -12.19 2.60 -2.24
CA SER A 81 -11.62 2.69 -3.58
C SER A 81 -12.70 2.88 -4.65
N ILE A 82 -13.76 2.07 -4.61
CA ILE A 82 -14.92 2.20 -5.50
C ILE A 82 -15.61 3.55 -5.33
N TRP A 83 -15.74 4.03 -4.10
CA TRP A 83 -16.35 5.33 -3.82
C TRP A 83 -15.53 6.51 -4.35
N LEU A 84 -14.19 6.42 -4.31
CA LEU A 84 -13.28 7.47 -4.79
C LEU A 84 -13.06 7.44 -6.31
N PHE A 85 -12.93 6.26 -6.90
CA PHE A 85 -12.47 6.09 -8.29
C PHE A 85 -13.54 5.54 -9.23
N GLY A 86 -14.67 5.05 -8.72
CA GLY A 86 -15.75 4.46 -9.50
C GLY A 86 -15.85 2.94 -9.39
N ASP A 87 -16.99 2.38 -9.80
CA ASP A 87 -17.22 0.94 -9.83
C ASP A 87 -16.70 0.31 -11.13
N ASP A 88 -15.39 0.37 -11.31
CA ASP A 88 -14.68 -0.14 -12.48
C ASP A 88 -13.39 -0.90 -12.09
N PRO A 89 -12.71 -1.57 -13.03
CA PRO A 89 -11.48 -2.32 -12.75
C PRO A 89 -10.38 -1.53 -12.04
N LEU A 90 -10.28 -0.22 -12.27
CA LEU A 90 -9.34 0.64 -11.57
C LEU A 90 -9.79 0.83 -10.13
N GLY A 91 -11.07 1.16 -9.92
CA GLY A 91 -11.64 1.32 -8.59
C GLY A 91 -11.60 0.04 -7.74
N TRP A 92 -11.73 -1.13 -8.33
CA TRP A 92 -11.64 -2.40 -7.58
C TRP A 92 -10.23 -2.70 -7.07
N ARG A 93 -9.20 -2.25 -7.80
CA ARG A 93 -7.80 -2.67 -7.57
C ARG A 93 -6.88 -1.56 -7.07
N ALA A 94 -7.28 -0.30 -7.14
CA ALA A 94 -6.42 0.84 -6.81
C ALA A 94 -5.89 0.78 -5.37
N MET A 95 -6.73 0.47 -4.38
CA MET A 95 -6.25 0.31 -3.00
C MET A 95 -5.33 -0.91 -2.84
N SER A 96 -5.58 -2.02 -3.54
CA SER A 96 -4.69 -3.18 -3.52
C SER A 96 -3.30 -2.82 -4.08
N ALA A 97 -3.24 -2.07 -5.18
CA ALA A 97 -1.99 -1.57 -5.77
C ALA A 97 -1.25 -0.61 -4.81
N LEU A 98 -1.97 0.33 -4.18
CA LEU A 98 -1.41 1.27 -3.22
C LEU A 98 -0.79 0.55 -2.01
N PHE A 99 -1.55 -0.34 -1.37
CA PHE A 99 -1.07 -1.05 -0.18
C PHE A 99 0.04 -2.06 -0.53
N GLY A 100 0.00 -2.67 -1.72
CA GLY A 100 1.12 -3.47 -2.23
C GLY A 100 2.41 -2.66 -2.36
N ALA A 101 2.34 -1.43 -2.89
CA ALA A 101 3.50 -0.53 -2.99
C ALA A 101 4.01 -0.12 -1.60
N LEU A 102 3.10 0.16 -0.66
CA LEU A 102 3.45 0.48 0.72
C LEU A 102 4.11 -0.71 1.45
N THR A 103 3.73 -1.95 1.14
CA THR A 103 4.39 -3.14 1.72
C THR A 103 5.88 -3.19 1.37
N LEU A 104 6.26 -2.84 0.13
CA LEU A 104 7.68 -2.80 -0.28
C LEU A 104 8.45 -1.71 0.48
N VAL A 105 7.84 -0.54 0.69
CA VAL A 105 8.43 0.51 1.55
C VAL A 105 8.59 0.01 2.99
N GLY A 106 7.56 -0.67 3.52
CA GLY A 106 7.61 -1.27 4.85
C GLY A 106 8.75 -2.28 4.99
N ALA A 107 8.95 -3.14 3.98
CA ALA A 107 10.05 -4.09 3.93
C ALA A 107 11.41 -3.39 3.92
N LEU A 108 11.58 -2.31 3.16
CA LEU A 108 12.83 -1.53 3.14
C LEU A 108 13.14 -0.94 4.51
N LEU A 109 12.15 -0.27 5.12
CA LEU A 109 12.30 0.36 6.43
C LEU A 109 12.58 -0.68 7.51
N TRP A 110 11.92 -1.85 7.44
CA TRP A 110 12.14 -2.93 8.40
C TRP A 110 13.53 -3.56 8.26
N SER A 111 13.96 -3.86 7.03
CA SER A 111 15.31 -4.36 6.76
C SER A 111 16.39 -3.37 7.18
N PHE A 112 16.19 -2.07 6.93
CA PHE A 112 17.10 -1.04 7.41
C PHE A 112 17.14 -0.96 8.94
N ALA A 113 15.99 -1.10 9.61
CA ALA A 113 15.93 -1.09 11.07
C ALA A 113 16.72 -2.26 11.70
N LEU A 114 16.71 -3.42 11.05
CA LEU A 114 17.44 -4.62 11.47
C LEU A 114 18.94 -4.56 11.13
N LEU A 115 19.28 -4.25 9.88
CA LEU A 115 20.64 -4.36 9.35
C LEU A 115 21.47 -3.09 9.55
N ARG A 116 20.83 -1.93 9.68
CA ARG A 116 21.47 -0.60 9.74
C ARG A 116 22.37 -0.28 8.54
N ASP A 117 22.22 -1.04 7.46
CA ASP A 117 22.91 -0.89 6.19
C ASP A 117 21.88 -0.73 5.07
N LEU A 118 21.93 0.42 4.39
CA LEU A 118 21.00 0.77 3.32
C LEU A 118 21.17 -0.13 2.09
N LYS A 119 22.39 -0.57 1.75
CA LYS A 119 22.62 -1.40 0.57
C LYS A 119 21.97 -2.77 0.76
N GLN A 120 22.14 -3.35 1.95
CA GLN A 120 21.54 -4.64 2.28
C GLN A 120 20.03 -4.54 2.40
N ALA A 121 19.52 -3.41 2.93
CA ALA A 121 18.08 -3.17 2.99
C ALA A 121 17.46 -3.05 1.59
N LEU A 122 18.14 -2.42 0.63
CA LEU A 122 17.68 -2.33 -0.76
C LEU A 122 17.62 -3.70 -1.45
N TRP A 123 18.57 -4.59 -1.17
CA TRP A 123 18.53 -5.97 -1.69
C TRP A 123 17.30 -6.76 -1.22
N ALA A 124 16.69 -6.41 -0.08
CA ALA A 124 15.46 -7.04 0.38
C ALA A 124 14.20 -6.57 -0.40
N CYS A 125 14.33 -5.54 -1.24
CA CYS A 125 13.23 -4.92 -1.96
C CYS A 125 13.44 -4.87 -3.49
N ALA A 126 14.58 -5.37 -3.98
CA ALA A 126 14.95 -5.49 -5.39
C ALA A 126 14.56 -6.87 -5.93
#